data_AF-A0AAV4NMU6-F1
#
_entry.id   AF-A0AAV4NMU6-F1
#
_cell.length_a   1.000
_cell.length_b   1.000
_cell.length_c   1.000
_cell.angle_alpha   90.00
_cell.angle_beta   90.00
_cell.angle_gamma   90.00
#
_symmetry.space_group_name_H-M   'P 1'
#
loop_
_entity.id
_entity.type
_entity.pdbx_description
1 polymer ?
#
loop_
_entity_poly.entity_id
_entity_poly.type
_entity_poly.pdbx_seq_one_letter_code
_entity_poly.pdbx_strand_id
1 'polypeptide(L)'
;MMLKFINAKLFLNSVRHKSFSKGGIVEAYWNKVRNNEISLDKTQLKVVDRLEELRDSLKSYVVIKPTLFSKLFTKEKQKSVQGIYLFGSVGCGKTMLMDLFYENCPLEKKKRTHFNSFMLDVHSRIHAYKKQTLKHSAPGKKNLNYDPIGPVAESICDDTWLLCLDEFQVQICANLCESIQKRHLF
;
A
#
# COMPACT_ATOMS: atom_id res chain seq x y z
N MET A 1 20.98 -25.27 -30.69
CA MET A 1 22.42 -25.00 -30.80
C MET A 1 22.76 -23.71 -30.05
N MET A 2 23.30 -23.90 -28.84
CA MET A 2 24.05 -23.00 -27.94
C MET A 2 24.17 -21.49 -28.28
N LEU A 3 23.21 -20.64 -27.88
CA LEU A 3 23.44 -19.17 -27.82
C LEU A 3 22.52 -18.36 -26.87
N LYS A 4 21.98 -18.96 -25.79
CA LYS A 4 21.15 -18.22 -24.80
C LYS A 4 21.63 -18.26 -23.34
N PHE A 5 22.74 -18.94 -23.03
CA PHE A 5 23.30 -18.97 -21.66
C PHE A 5 24.35 -17.89 -21.39
N ILE A 6 24.68 -17.06 -22.38
CA ILE A 6 25.56 -15.92 -22.21
C ILE A 6 24.71 -14.76 -21.67
N ASN A 7 24.91 -14.42 -20.39
CA ASN A 7 24.56 -13.15 -19.73
C ASN A 7 23.41 -13.07 -18.71
N ALA A 8 23.02 -14.16 -18.03
CA ALA A 8 22.45 -13.97 -16.69
C ALA A 8 23.55 -13.60 -15.67
N LYS A 9 24.69 -14.30 -15.70
CA LYS A 9 25.79 -14.17 -14.72
C LYS A 9 26.62 -12.88 -14.88
N LEU A 10 26.84 -12.44 -16.12
CA LEU A 10 27.56 -11.18 -16.42
C LEU A 10 26.68 -9.94 -16.16
N PHE A 11 25.37 -10.01 -16.38
CA PHE A 11 24.46 -8.94 -15.96
C PHE A 11 24.33 -8.87 -14.44
N LEU A 12 24.21 -10.02 -13.75
CA LEU A 12 24.24 -10.09 -12.28
C LEU A 12 25.53 -9.48 -11.68
N ASN A 13 26.67 -9.57 -12.37
CA ASN A 13 27.92 -8.92 -11.95
C ASN A 13 27.94 -7.40 -12.21
N SER A 14 27.29 -6.93 -13.27
CA SER A 14 27.11 -5.48 -13.52
C SER A 14 26.16 -4.84 -12.51
N VAL A 15 25.12 -5.57 -12.11
CA VAL A 15 24.13 -5.12 -11.12
C VAL A 15 24.65 -5.26 -9.67
N ARG A 16 25.66 -6.11 -9.41
CA ARG A 16 26.35 -6.26 -8.10
C ARG A 16 26.94 -4.96 -7.53
N HIS A 17 27.11 -3.91 -8.35
CA HIS A 17 27.54 -2.59 -7.88
C HIS A 17 26.40 -1.72 -7.29
N LYS A 18 25.13 -2.10 -7.45
CA LYS A 18 24.02 -1.59 -6.62
C LYS A 18 23.89 -2.51 -5.41
N SER A 19 24.21 -1.99 -4.22
CA SER A 19 24.03 -2.72 -2.96
C SER A 19 22.56 -3.09 -2.77
N PHE A 20 22.18 -4.32 -3.10
CA PHE A 20 20.84 -4.82 -2.84
C PHE A 20 20.62 -4.96 -1.34
N SER A 21 19.50 -4.43 -0.84
CA SER A 21 19.08 -4.76 0.52
C SER A 21 18.80 -6.27 0.58
N LYS A 22 19.48 -6.99 1.47
CA LYS A 22 19.29 -8.42 1.65
C LYS A 22 17.84 -8.67 2.06
N GLY A 23 17.11 -9.51 1.32
CA GLY A 23 15.68 -9.77 1.50
C GLY A 23 14.77 -8.68 0.92
N GLY A 24 15.21 -7.97 -0.12
CA GLY A 24 14.41 -6.97 -0.83
C GLY A 24 13.62 -7.47 -2.03
N ILE A 25 12.74 -6.60 -2.54
CA ILE A 25 11.84 -6.92 -3.64
C ILE A 25 12.64 -7.21 -4.91
N VAL A 26 13.73 -6.46 -5.13
CA VAL A 26 14.61 -6.69 -6.28
C VAL A 26 15.26 -8.07 -6.21
N GLU A 27 15.72 -8.49 -5.03
CA GLU A 27 16.31 -9.82 -4.84
C GLU A 27 15.28 -10.92 -5.10
N ALA A 28 14.06 -10.77 -4.57
CA ALA A 28 12.96 -11.70 -4.80
C ALA A 28 12.60 -11.84 -6.29
N TYR A 29 12.56 -10.72 -7.04
CA TYR A 29 12.37 -10.74 -8.50
C TYR A 29 13.49 -11.52 -9.21
N TRP A 30 14.75 -11.23 -8.89
CA TRP A 30 15.89 -11.94 -9.48
C TRP A 30 15.92 -13.42 -9.16
N ASN A 31 15.46 -13.82 -7.97
CA ASN A 31 15.33 -15.23 -7.60
C ASN A 31 14.33 -15.93 -8.53
N LYS A 32 13.17 -15.32 -8.81
CA LYS A 32 12.19 -15.87 -9.78
C LYS A 32 12.76 -16.00 -11.19
N VAL A 33 13.52 -15.00 -11.66
CA VAL A 33 14.21 -15.06 -12.96
C VAL A 33 15.24 -16.20 -12.98
N ARG A 34 16.06 -16.33 -11.92
CA ARG A 34 17.09 -17.38 -11.82
C ARG A 34 16.49 -18.79 -11.76
N ASN A 35 15.32 -18.93 -11.15
CA ASN A 35 14.58 -20.18 -11.06
C ASN A 35 13.78 -20.50 -12.35
N ASN A 36 13.82 -19.65 -13.38
CA ASN A 36 13.02 -19.75 -14.59
C ASN A 36 11.50 -19.71 -14.36
N GLU A 37 11.03 -19.13 -13.24
CA GLU A 37 9.60 -18.92 -12.98
C GLU A 37 9.03 -17.78 -13.84
N ILE A 38 9.89 -16.80 -14.17
CA ILE A 38 9.54 -15.66 -15.01
C ILE A 38 10.66 -15.37 -16.01
N SER A 39 10.30 -14.76 -17.15
CA SER A 39 11.27 -14.19 -18.08
C SER A 39 11.66 -12.78 -17.64
N LEU A 40 12.91 -12.41 -17.85
CA LEU A 40 13.41 -11.07 -17.54
C LEU A 40 12.70 -10.01 -18.39
N ASP A 41 12.06 -9.04 -17.73
CA ASP A 41 11.41 -7.90 -18.37
C ASP A 41 11.95 -6.57 -17.81
N LYS A 42 12.51 -5.75 -18.70
CA LYS A 42 13.08 -4.43 -18.35
C LYS A 42 12.03 -3.44 -17.83
N THR A 43 10.78 -3.57 -18.25
CA THR A 43 9.67 -2.72 -17.79
C THR A 43 9.29 -3.08 -16.37
N GLN A 44 9.19 -4.38 -16.08
CA GLN A 44 8.97 -4.87 -14.72
C GLN A 44 10.08 -4.44 -13.78
N LEU A 45 11.35 -4.48 -14.20
CA LEU A 45 12.47 -4.01 -13.37
C LEU A 45 12.33 -2.55 -12.91
N LYS A 46 11.83 -1.64 -13.77
CA LYS A 46 11.58 -0.25 -13.36
C LYS A 46 10.51 -0.15 -12.27
N VAL A 47 9.48 -0.98 -12.36
CA VAL A 47 8.43 -1.07 -11.35
C VAL A 47 8.99 -1.65 -10.05
N VAL A 48 9.79 -2.72 -10.14
CA VAL A 48 10.47 -3.36 -9.00
C VAL A 48 11.37 -2.37 -8.27
N ASP A 49 12.14 -1.55 -8.98
CA ASP A 49 12.98 -0.50 -8.39
C ASP A 49 12.11 0.52 -7.62
N ARG A 50 10.97 0.95 -8.20
CA ARG A 50 10.06 1.90 -7.56
C ARG A 50 9.36 1.32 -6.33
N LEU A 51 9.02 0.03 -6.37
CA LEU A 51 8.45 -0.71 -5.24
C LEU A 51 9.47 -0.87 -4.11
N GLU A 52 10.75 -1.08 -4.44
CA GLU A 52 11.84 -1.12 -3.45
C GLU A 52 12.03 0.24 -2.76
N GLU A 53 12.00 1.33 -3.51
CA GLU A 53 12.03 2.70 -2.94
C GLU A 53 10.86 2.96 -1.99
N LEU A 54 9.65 2.52 -2.35
CA LEU A 54 8.48 2.61 -1.46
C LEU A 54 8.70 1.77 -0.21
N ARG A 55 9.16 0.53 -0.34
CA ARG A 55 9.47 -0.36 0.80
C ARG A 55 10.49 0.27 1.75
N ASP A 56 11.54 0.89 1.21
CA ASP A 56 12.55 1.56 2.03
C ASP A 56 12.00 2.81 2.72
N SER A 57 11.11 3.54 2.05
CA SER A 57 10.38 4.67 2.65
C SER A 57 9.47 4.21 3.80
N LEU A 58 8.88 3.01 3.70
CA LEU A 58 8.04 2.43 4.74
C LEU A 58 8.85 1.92 5.95
N LYS A 59 10.13 1.54 5.80
CA LYS A 59 10.99 1.13 6.94
C LYS A 59 11.20 2.25 7.96
N SER A 60 11.31 3.48 7.48
CA SER A 60 11.52 4.66 8.32
C SER A 60 10.20 5.32 8.77
N TYR A 61 9.07 4.70 8.45
CA TYR A 61 7.76 5.24 8.73
C TYR A 61 7.36 5.01 10.19
N VAL A 62 7.23 6.10 10.96
CA VAL A 62 6.78 6.08 12.35
C VAL A 62 5.43 6.79 12.43
N VAL A 63 4.37 6.07 12.81
CA VAL A 63 3.05 6.67 13.07
C VAL A 63 3.10 7.36 14.43
N ILE A 64 3.21 8.69 14.44
CA ILE A 64 3.12 9.47 15.69
C ILE A 64 1.64 9.69 15.99
N LYS A 65 1.08 8.95 16.96
CA LYS A 65 -0.24 9.26 17.50
C LYS A 65 -0.15 10.59 18.27
N PRO A 66 -0.95 11.62 17.95
CA PRO A 66 -0.90 12.88 18.67
C PRO A 66 -1.31 12.63 20.13
N THR A 67 -0.36 12.76 21.05
CA THR A 67 -0.62 12.66 22.49
C THR A 67 -1.16 14.02 22.94
N LEU A 68 -2.04 14.07 23.96
CA LEU A 68 -2.71 15.32 24.39
C LEU A 68 -1.75 16.50 24.72
N PHE A 69 -0.47 16.23 24.97
CA PHE A 69 0.59 17.22 25.20
C PHE A 69 1.37 17.67 23.94
N SER A 70 1.20 17.01 22.79
CA SER A 70 1.91 17.36 21.54
C SER A 70 1.31 18.56 20.79
N LYS A 71 0.27 19.19 21.33
CA LYS A 71 -0.32 20.41 20.74
C LYS A 71 0.58 21.65 20.85
N LEU A 72 1.57 21.65 21.75
CA LEU A 72 2.47 22.80 21.93
C LEU A 72 3.82 22.68 21.22
N PHE A 73 4.23 21.48 20.82
CA PHE A 73 5.53 21.29 20.19
C PHE A 73 5.39 20.40 18.96
N THR A 74 5.91 20.92 17.86
CA THR A 74 6.26 20.20 16.63
C THR A 74 5.15 20.13 15.58
N LYS A 75 5.04 21.22 14.80
CA LYS A 75 4.46 21.25 13.46
C LYS A 75 5.49 20.78 12.43
N GLU A 76 6.16 19.66 12.65
CA GLU A 76 6.89 19.01 11.56
C GLU A 76 5.88 18.23 10.75
N LYS A 77 5.58 18.72 9.54
CA LYS A 77 4.85 17.95 8.54
C LYS A 77 5.68 16.69 8.25
N GLN A 78 5.33 15.58 8.88
CA GLN A 78 5.84 14.28 8.47
C GLN A 78 5.62 14.13 6.96
N LYS A 79 6.69 13.76 6.25
CA LYS A 79 6.65 13.53 4.80
C LYS A 79 5.69 12.38 4.53
N SER A 80 4.57 12.66 3.88
CA SER A 80 3.65 11.62 3.44
C SER A 80 4.31 10.77 2.36
N VAL A 81 4.36 9.45 2.55
CA VAL A 81 5.05 8.46 1.72
C VAL A 81 4.50 8.23 0.30
N GLN A 82 3.39 8.76 -0.22
CA GLN A 82 2.91 8.50 -1.61
C GLN A 82 2.83 7.01 -2.06
N GLY A 83 1.60 6.48 -2.18
CA GLY A 83 1.37 5.13 -2.72
C GLY A 83 1.72 4.98 -4.21
N ILE A 84 1.68 3.74 -4.70
CA ILE A 84 1.94 3.37 -6.10
C ILE A 84 0.68 2.78 -6.73
N TYR A 85 0.36 3.23 -7.96
CA TYR A 85 -0.69 2.65 -8.77
C TYR A 85 -0.09 1.89 -9.97
N LEU A 86 -0.30 0.57 -10.01
CA LEU A 86 0.19 -0.30 -11.08
C LEU A 86 -0.85 -0.42 -12.20
N PHE A 87 -0.50 0.01 -13.41
CA PHE A 87 -1.37 -0.07 -14.59
C PHE A 87 -0.64 -0.69 -15.78
N GLY A 88 -1.41 -1.25 -16.72
CA GLY A 88 -0.89 -1.89 -17.93
C GLY A 88 -1.81 -3.00 -18.44
N SER A 89 -1.49 -3.55 -19.61
CA SER A 89 -2.27 -4.60 -20.28
C SER A 89 -2.43 -5.88 -19.45
N VAL A 90 -3.40 -6.73 -19.82
CA VAL A 90 -3.56 -8.06 -19.21
C VAL A 90 -2.28 -8.88 -19.41
N GLY A 91 -1.87 -9.64 -18.40
CA GLY A 91 -0.69 -10.51 -18.49
C GLY A 91 0.68 -9.86 -18.26
N CYS A 92 0.77 -8.54 -18.04
CA CYS A 92 2.08 -7.89 -17.78
C CYS A 92 2.69 -8.14 -16.39
N GLY A 93 2.06 -8.99 -15.57
CA GLY A 93 2.60 -9.40 -14.27
C GLY A 93 2.30 -8.47 -13.09
N LYS A 94 1.32 -7.56 -13.19
CA LYS A 94 0.95 -6.63 -12.10
C LYS A 94 0.69 -7.34 -10.77
N THR A 95 -0.12 -8.41 -10.80
CA THR A 95 -0.44 -9.21 -9.62
C THR A 95 0.82 -9.79 -8.99
N MET A 96 1.71 -10.38 -9.81
CA MET A 96 2.98 -10.92 -9.33
C MET A 96 3.88 -9.83 -8.70
N LEU A 97 3.95 -8.64 -9.28
CA LEU A 97 4.71 -7.52 -8.70
C LEU A 97 4.11 -7.04 -7.37
N MET A 98 2.78 -7.02 -7.28
CA MET A 98 2.06 -6.71 -6.03
C MET A 98 2.31 -7.79 -4.97
N ASP A 99 2.32 -9.08 -5.35
CA ASP A 99 2.66 -10.21 -4.46
C ASP A 99 4.06 -10.03 -3.89
N LEU A 100 5.05 -9.79 -4.76
CA LEU A 100 6.44 -9.58 -4.36
C LEU A 100 6.59 -8.41 -3.37
N PHE A 101 5.92 -7.28 -3.63
CA PHE A 101 5.94 -6.14 -2.72
C PHE A 101 5.28 -6.48 -1.38
N TYR A 102 4.08 -7.06 -1.40
CA TYR A 102 3.33 -7.37 -0.18
C TYR A 102 4.08 -8.35 0.71
N GLU A 103 4.66 -9.42 0.14
CA GLU A 103 5.43 -10.43 0.87
C GLU A 103 6.70 -9.87 1.50
N ASN A 104 7.42 -9.01 0.77
CA ASN A 104 8.72 -8.47 1.22
C ASN A 104 8.61 -7.12 1.95
N CYS A 105 7.40 -6.60 2.15
CA CYS A 105 7.18 -5.38 2.92
C CYS A 105 7.40 -5.65 4.43
N PRO A 106 8.23 -4.83 5.11
CA PRO A 106 8.59 -5.00 6.52
C PRO A 106 7.48 -4.59 7.50
N LEU A 107 6.37 -4.01 7.02
CA LEU A 107 5.26 -3.63 7.88
C LEU A 107 4.47 -4.86 8.35
N GLU A 108 4.22 -4.93 9.65
CA GLU A 108 3.36 -5.97 10.24
C GLU A 108 1.88 -5.70 9.96
N LYS A 109 1.45 -4.44 10.10
CA LYS A 109 0.07 -4.00 9.81
C LYS A 109 -0.13 -3.73 8.32
N LYS A 110 -0.23 -4.80 7.54
CA LYS A 110 -0.54 -4.74 6.11
C LYS A 110 -1.81 -5.54 5.79
N LYS A 111 -2.62 -5.03 4.87
CA LYS A 111 -3.83 -5.69 4.38
C LYS A 111 -3.82 -5.69 2.87
N ARG A 112 -4.12 -6.85 2.30
CA ARG A 112 -4.38 -6.99 0.87
C ARG A 112 -5.81 -7.47 0.66
N THR A 113 -6.52 -6.84 -0.26
CA THR A 113 -7.92 -7.19 -0.55
C THR A 113 -8.32 -6.72 -1.94
N HIS A 114 -9.30 -7.39 -2.54
CA HIS A 114 -10.00 -6.86 -3.70
C HIS A 114 -10.75 -5.58 -3.34
N PHE A 115 -10.82 -4.67 -4.29
CA PHE A 115 -11.49 -3.38 -4.15
C PHE A 115 -12.94 -3.50 -3.67
N ASN A 116 -13.74 -4.38 -4.28
CA ASN A 116 -15.15 -4.54 -3.93
C ASN A 116 -15.33 -5.02 -2.48
N SER A 117 -14.51 -5.98 -2.05
CA SER A 117 -14.52 -6.49 -0.67
C SER A 117 -14.13 -5.40 0.33
N PHE A 118 -13.14 -4.56 -0.02
CA PHE A 118 -12.78 -3.40 0.79
C PHE A 118 -13.94 -2.41 0.94
N MET A 119 -14.62 -2.10 -0.16
CA MET A 119 -15.74 -1.16 -0.12
C MET A 119 -16.93 -1.70 0.67
N LEU A 120 -17.21 -3.00 0.61
CA LEU A 120 -18.23 -3.62 1.47
C LEU A 120 -17.88 -3.52 2.96
N ASP A 121 -16.61 -3.73 3.34
CA ASP A 121 -16.12 -3.53 4.72
C ASP A 121 -16.33 -2.07 5.16
N VAL A 122 -15.92 -1.10 4.32
CA VAL A 122 -16.11 0.32 4.58
C VAL A 122 -17.60 0.67 4.77
N HIS A 123 -18.48 0.22 3.88
CA HIS A 123 -19.91 0.46 3.99
C HIS A 123 -20.48 -0.13 5.28
N SER A 124 -20.08 -1.35 5.64
CA SER A 124 -20.48 -1.99 6.90
C SER A 124 -20.06 -1.17 8.12
N ARG A 125 -18.81 -0.69 8.16
CA ARG A 125 -18.30 0.19 9.24
C ARG A 125 -19.09 1.51 9.32
N ILE A 126 -19.38 2.14 8.17
CA ILE A 126 -20.21 3.35 8.12
C ILE A 126 -21.61 3.08 8.69
N HIS A 127 -22.25 1.97 8.30
CA HIS A 127 -23.58 1.60 8.80
C HIS A 127 -23.58 1.35 10.31
N ALA A 128 -22.57 0.63 10.83
CA ALA A 128 -22.41 0.39 12.26
C ALA A 128 -22.24 1.70 13.03
N TYR A 129 -21.38 2.61 12.54
CA TYR A 129 -21.14 3.91 13.15
C TYR A 129 -22.41 4.76 13.19
N LYS A 130 -23.15 4.84 12.08
CA LYS A 130 -24.46 5.53 12.03
C LYS A 130 -25.47 4.95 13.01
N LYS A 131 -25.54 3.62 13.14
CA LYS A 131 -26.47 2.96 14.08
C LYS A 131 -26.15 3.30 15.54
N GLN A 132 -24.87 3.40 15.88
CA GLN A 132 -24.43 3.79 17.23
C GLN A 132 -24.76 5.25 17.52
N THR A 133 -24.46 6.18 16.61
CA THR A 133 -24.72 7.62 16.82
C THR A 133 -26.21 7.95 16.89
N LEU A 134 -27.06 7.24 16.15
CA LEU A 134 -28.52 7.39 16.20
C LEU A 134 -29.12 6.89 17.52
N LYS A 135 -28.53 5.87 18.18
CA LYS A 135 -28.98 5.37 19.49
C LYS A 135 -28.69 6.33 20.65
N HIS A 136 -27.65 7.15 20.53
CA HIS A 136 -27.25 8.13 21.56
C HIS A 136 -27.82 9.53 21.31
N SER A 137 -28.60 9.73 20.26
CA SER A 137 -29.25 11.00 19.94
C SER A 137 -30.63 11.05 20.61
N ALA A 138 -30.91 12.10 21.39
CA ALA A 138 -32.24 12.32 21.97
C ALA A 138 -33.34 12.33 20.87
N PRO A 139 -34.54 11.76 21.13
CA PRO A 139 -35.62 11.75 20.15
C PRO A 139 -35.94 13.18 19.70
N GLY A 140 -35.73 13.47 18.41
CA GLY A 140 -35.98 14.78 17.81
C GLY A 140 -34.76 15.55 17.29
N LYS A 141 -33.53 15.22 17.69
CA LYS A 141 -32.31 15.80 17.09
C LYS A 141 -31.72 14.87 16.04
N LYS A 142 -32.12 15.03 14.77
CA LYS A 142 -31.35 14.48 13.65
C LYS A 142 -30.00 15.19 13.61
N ASN A 143 -28.92 14.51 14.00
CA ASN A 143 -27.56 15.00 13.78
C ASN A 143 -27.25 14.98 12.27
N LEU A 144 -27.69 16.03 11.56
CA LEU A 144 -27.68 16.14 10.10
C LEU A 144 -26.28 16.39 9.49
N ASN A 145 -25.23 16.51 10.30
CA ASN A 145 -23.91 16.97 9.84
C ASN A 145 -22.72 16.08 10.25
N TYR A 146 -22.96 14.86 10.74
CA TYR A 146 -21.85 13.98 11.13
C TYR A 146 -21.31 13.21 9.92
N ASP A 147 -20.07 13.48 9.52
CA ASP A 147 -19.37 12.73 8.47
C ASP A 147 -18.81 11.41 9.04
N PRO A 148 -19.40 10.24 8.69
CA PRO A 148 -18.94 8.95 9.17
C PRO A 148 -17.62 8.51 8.52
N ILE A 149 -17.18 9.16 7.43
CA ILE A 149 -15.96 8.78 6.72
C ILE A 149 -14.73 8.99 7.62
N GLY A 150 -14.73 10.05 8.43
CA GLY A 150 -13.61 10.36 9.32
C GLY A 150 -13.27 9.25 10.31
N PRO A 151 -14.21 8.87 11.20
CA PRO A 151 -13.99 7.78 12.16
C PRO A 151 -13.74 6.42 11.52
N VAL A 152 -14.38 6.14 10.38
CA VAL A 152 -14.16 4.88 9.66
C VAL A 152 -12.75 4.83 9.09
N ALA A 153 -12.24 5.94 8.53
CA ALA A 153 -10.86 6.04 8.09
C ALA A 153 -9.88 5.83 9.25
N GLU A 154 -10.13 6.44 10.41
CA GLU A 154 -9.29 6.27 11.61
C GLU A 154 -9.28 4.80 12.09
N SER A 155 -10.44 4.14 12.13
CA SER A 155 -10.54 2.72 12.43
C SER A 155 -9.74 1.85 11.44
N ILE A 156 -9.75 2.18 10.16
CA ILE A 156 -8.95 1.45 9.15
C ILE A 156 -7.44 1.68 9.40
N CYS A 157 -7.03 2.90 9.75
CA CYS A 157 -5.63 3.23 10.06
C CYS A 157 -5.12 2.54 11.32
N ASP A 158 -5.98 2.28 12.32
CA ASP A 158 -5.57 1.53 13.51
C ASP A 158 -5.26 0.06 13.19
N ASP A 159 -5.98 -0.52 12.23
CA ASP A 159 -5.85 -1.92 11.82
C ASP A 159 -4.75 -2.12 10.75
N THR A 160 -4.62 -1.18 9.82
CA THR A 160 -3.86 -1.34 8.57
C THR A 160 -3.03 -0.09 8.29
N TRP A 161 -1.72 -0.24 8.08
CA TRP A 161 -0.82 0.86 7.72
C TRP A 161 -0.41 0.83 6.25
N LEU A 162 -0.37 -0.36 5.67
CA LEU A 162 -0.21 -0.58 4.24
C LEU A 162 -1.46 -1.26 3.68
N LEU A 163 -2.11 -0.63 2.70
CA LEU A 163 -3.26 -1.19 2.02
C LEU A 163 -2.95 -1.49 0.55
N CYS A 164 -2.89 -2.77 0.22
CA CYS A 164 -2.75 -3.25 -1.16
C CYS A 164 -4.13 -3.60 -1.73
N LEU A 165 -4.61 -2.80 -2.68
CA LEU A 165 -5.89 -3.05 -3.36
C LEU A 165 -5.66 -3.70 -4.72
N ASP A 166 -6.23 -4.89 -4.91
CA ASP A 166 -6.34 -5.51 -6.22
C ASP A 166 -7.59 -4.98 -6.95
N GLU A 167 -7.50 -4.90 -8.28
CA GLU A 167 -8.62 -4.54 -9.18
C GLU A 167 -9.28 -3.19 -8.86
N PHE A 168 -8.45 -2.17 -8.57
CA PHE A 168 -8.93 -0.84 -8.21
C PHE A 168 -9.69 -0.15 -9.36
N GLN A 169 -10.87 0.39 -9.05
CA GLN A 169 -11.71 1.13 -9.98
C GLN A 169 -11.77 2.62 -9.60
N VAL A 170 -11.09 3.47 -10.37
CA VAL A 170 -10.85 4.90 -10.07
C VAL A 170 -12.14 5.71 -9.89
N GLN A 171 -13.26 5.29 -10.49
CA GLN A 171 -14.50 6.06 -10.52
C GLN A 171 -15.24 6.13 -9.17
N ILE A 172 -14.94 5.27 -8.20
CA ILE A 172 -15.83 5.04 -7.04
C ILE A 172 -15.25 5.56 -5.70
N CYS A 173 -13.95 5.90 -5.60
CA CYS A 173 -13.27 6.02 -4.30
C CYS A 173 -12.55 7.33 -3.97
N ALA A 174 -12.70 8.39 -4.77
CA ALA A 174 -11.94 9.63 -4.58
C ALA A 174 -12.02 10.18 -3.14
N ASN A 175 -13.22 10.33 -2.58
CA ASN A 175 -13.43 10.98 -1.28
C ASN A 175 -12.90 10.15 -0.09
N LEU A 176 -13.00 8.82 -0.17
CA LEU A 176 -12.52 7.92 0.88
C LEU A 176 -11.00 7.79 0.82
N CYS A 177 -10.44 7.55 -0.36
CA CYS A 177 -8.98 7.48 -0.55
C CYS A 177 -8.31 8.79 -0.12
N GLU A 178 -8.90 9.95 -0.44
CA GLU A 178 -8.39 11.24 0.03
C GLU A 178 -8.44 11.36 1.56
N SER A 179 -9.53 10.91 2.19
CA SER A 179 -9.69 10.93 3.65
C SER A 179 -8.72 9.98 4.38
N ILE A 180 -8.38 8.86 3.75
CA ILE A 180 -7.41 7.87 4.21
C ILE A 180 -5.98 8.41 4.03
N GLN A 181 -5.68 9.00 2.87
CA GLN A 181 -4.37 9.58 2.55
C GLN A 181 -4.04 10.78 3.45
N LYS A 182 -5.03 11.61 3.78
CA LYS A 182 -4.89 12.71 4.76
C LYS A 182 -4.65 12.21 6.19
N ARG A 183 -4.97 10.94 6.48
CA ARG A 183 -4.89 10.32 7.81
C ARG A 183 -3.85 9.20 7.91
N HIS A 184 -2.75 9.31 7.15
CA HIS A 184 -1.52 8.53 7.36
C HIS A 184 -1.47 7.10 6.79
N LEU A 185 -2.32 6.74 5.82
CA LEU A 185 -2.22 5.46 5.10
C LEU A 185 -1.48 5.59 3.76
N PHE A 186 -0.76 4.54 3.36
CA PHE A 186 -0.11 4.38 2.05
C PHE A 186 -0.50 3.06 1.37
#